data_AF-A0A1J5VT64-F1
#
_entry.id   AF-A0A1J5VT64-F1
#
_cell.length_a   1.000
_cell.length_b   1.000
_cell.length_c   1.000
_cell.angle_alpha   90.00
_cell.angle_beta   90.00
_cell.angle_gamma   90.00
#
_symmetry.space_group_name_H-M   'P 1'
#
loop_
_entity.id
_entity.type
_entity.pdbx_description
1 polymer ?
#
loop_
_entity_poly.entity_id
_entity_poly.type
_entity_poly.pdbx_seq_one_letter_code
_entity_poly.pdbx_strand_id
1 'polypeptide(L)'
;MTTREGSYGYFPDSIKDLGSGEEKASFLERSPVTFYDGSPTGNLAVGIVNDSDSAEFHHSFIVFHGQSTFKAPVPTVPHSLAVSEDAALVVGDSYEGERHKKDLVLVRKDGSVTTIDFPHGYDTSIPDFKYPHVNYLGDGLFEILEGKTEGEVTHFTSFEVRLSDDNEAVTQQISHFSMALHKNFAVTRSLPFGENGFIDTNGTVFINHRDSEPPELTGTIPRFQEENFIPVNFSTQALFGIRRKDIIEIRRWDAPEKITARLNYEQNACSDEACGISSISRTS
;
A
#
# COMPACT_ATOMS: atom_id res chain seq x y z
N MET A 1 15.31 -28.83 12.44
CA MET A 1 15.09 -27.38 12.29
C MET A 1 13.79 -27.05 12.99
N THR A 2 13.87 -26.37 14.13
CA THR A 2 12.70 -25.92 14.90
C THR A 2 12.10 -24.71 14.19
N THR A 3 10.90 -24.90 13.65
CA THR A 3 10.04 -23.85 13.10
C THR A 3 9.78 -22.78 14.16
N ARG A 4 10.29 -21.57 13.94
CA ARG A 4 9.84 -20.41 14.71
C ARG A 4 8.40 -20.12 14.30
N GLU A 5 7.55 -19.98 15.32
CA GLU A 5 6.13 -19.67 15.24
C GLU A 5 5.90 -18.41 14.40
N GLY A 6 5.00 -18.50 13.42
CA GLY A 6 4.60 -17.40 12.56
C GLY A 6 3.72 -17.93 11.42
N SER A 7 2.50 -17.42 11.30
CA SER A 7 1.65 -17.69 10.14
C SER A 7 2.11 -16.79 9.00
N TYR A 8 2.87 -17.33 8.04
CA TYR A 8 3.30 -16.61 6.85
C TYR A 8 2.33 -16.90 5.70
N GLY A 9 1.72 -15.86 5.14
CA GLY A 9 0.94 -15.95 3.90
C GLY A 9 1.87 -16.01 2.69
N TYR A 10 1.66 -16.99 1.81
CA TYR A 10 2.27 -17.04 0.49
C TYR A 10 1.30 -16.44 -0.52
N PHE A 11 1.68 -15.36 -1.19
CA PHE A 11 0.87 -14.68 -2.19
C PHE A 11 1.61 -14.73 -3.54
N PRO A 12 1.17 -15.56 -4.51
CA PRO A 12 1.84 -15.70 -5.80
C PRO A 12 1.76 -14.41 -6.65
N ASP A 13 2.78 -14.22 -7.50
CA ASP A 13 2.96 -13.04 -8.35
C ASP A 13 1.93 -12.98 -9.49
N SER A 14 0.91 -12.16 -9.29
CA SER A 14 0.11 -11.57 -10.36
C SER A 14 0.04 -10.06 -10.12
N ILE A 15 1.20 -9.44 -9.99
CA ILE A 15 1.38 -7.99 -9.84
C ILE A 15 2.27 -7.49 -10.98
N LYS A 16 1.75 -7.59 -12.20
CA LYS A 16 2.29 -6.91 -13.39
C LYS A 16 1.11 -6.54 -14.27
N ASP A 17 0.49 -5.40 -13.96
CA ASP A 17 -0.18 -4.47 -14.89
C ASP A 17 -0.97 -3.42 -14.09
N LEU A 18 -0.27 -2.66 -13.24
CA LEU A 18 -0.81 -1.44 -12.63
C LEU A 18 0.10 -0.29 -13.02
N GLY A 19 0.05 0.10 -14.29
CA GLY A 19 0.98 1.11 -14.82
C GLY A 19 0.85 1.46 -16.30
N SER A 20 -0.31 1.32 -16.95
CA SER A 20 -0.55 1.99 -18.23
C SER A 20 -1.61 3.06 -18.02
N GLY A 21 -1.18 4.33 -18.04
CA GLY A 21 -2.09 5.47 -18.03
C GLY A 21 -3.12 5.35 -19.15
N GLU A 22 -4.34 5.76 -18.83
CA GLU A 22 -5.58 5.63 -19.59
C GLU A 22 -6.39 4.36 -19.28
N GLU A 23 -7.59 4.62 -18.76
CA GLU A 23 -8.72 3.70 -18.54
C GLU A 23 -8.76 2.91 -17.22
N LYS A 24 -9.90 3.09 -16.52
CA LYS A 24 -10.55 2.31 -15.45
C LYS A 24 -9.72 1.19 -14.82
N ALA A 25 -9.69 1.15 -13.47
CA ALA A 25 -9.25 0.01 -12.67
C ALA A 25 -9.66 -1.32 -13.34
N SER A 26 -8.73 -1.89 -14.10
CA SER A 26 -8.91 -3.15 -14.82
C SER A 26 -8.26 -4.19 -13.93
N PHE A 27 -9.12 -4.86 -13.18
CA PHE A 27 -8.72 -5.96 -12.31
C PHE A 27 -8.18 -7.09 -13.17
N LEU A 28 -6.97 -7.56 -12.87
CA LEU A 28 -6.43 -8.76 -13.49
C LEU A 28 -7.37 -9.93 -13.21
N GLU A 29 -7.79 -10.62 -14.27
CA GLU A 29 -8.77 -11.72 -14.26
C GLU A 29 -8.32 -12.93 -13.40
N ARG A 30 -7.10 -12.92 -12.83
CA ARG A 30 -6.48 -14.06 -12.13
C ARG A 30 -5.57 -13.71 -10.94
N SER A 31 -5.60 -12.48 -10.40
CA SER A 31 -4.87 -12.21 -9.15
C SER A 31 -5.73 -12.54 -7.94
N PRO A 32 -5.36 -13.55 -7.11
CA PRO A 32 -6.13 -13.86 -5.92
C PRO A 32 -5.99 -12.79 -4.84
N VAL A 33 -4.99 -11.90 -4.92
CA VAL A 33 -4.74 -10.83 -3.93
C VAL A 33 -4.76 -9.48 -4.63
N THR A 34 -5.62 -8.58 -4.15
CA THR A 34 -5.78 -7.22 -4.67
C THR A 34 -4.92 -6.22 -3.88
N PHE A 35 -4.87 -6.36 -2.55
CA PHE A 35 -4.03 -5.52 -1.66
C PHE A 35 -3.50 -6.35 -0.50
N TYR A 36 -2.35 -5.99 0.04
CA TYR A 36 -1.89 -6.50 1.33
C TYR A 36 -0.98 -5.48 2.00
N ASP A 37 -1.13 -5.36 3.32
CA ASP A 37 -0.28 -4.54 4.16
C ASP A 37 -0.29 -5.07 5.60
N GLY A 38 0.39 -4.39 6.51
CA GLY A 38 0.72 -4.94 7.82
C GLY A 38 1.44 -3.93 8.70
N SER A 39 1.26 -4.12 9.99
CA SER A 39 1.82 -3.24 11.00
C SER A 39 3.36 -3.20 10.92
N PRO A 40 3.99 -2.05 11.20
CA PRO A 40 5.46 -1.95 11.30
C PRO A 40 6.07 -2.91 12.33
N THR A 41 5.30 -3.30 13.35
CA THR A 41 5.71 -4.28 14.38
C THR A 41 5.54 -5.73 13.96
N GLY A 42 4.83 -6.00 12.86
CA GLY A 42 4.55 -7.34 12.34
C GLY A 42 3.48 -8.13 13.10
N ASN A 43 2.75 -7.52 14.03
CA ASN A 43 1.74 -8.19 14.85
C ASN A 43 0.41 -8.39 14.12
N LEU A 44 0.05 -7.46 13.23
CA LEU A 44 -1.14 -7.49 12.40
C LEU A 44 -0.74 -7.43 10.92
N ALA A 45 -1.35 -8.26 10.08
CA ALA A 45 -1.30 -8.16 8.63
C ALA A 45 -2.70 -8.37 8.06
N VAL A 46 -3.03 -7.64 7.00
CA VAL A 46 -4.32 -7.71 6.31
C VAL A 46 -4.07 -7.91 4.82
N GLY A 47 -4.66 -8.96 4.27
CA GLY A 47 -4.74 -9.19 2.83
C GLY A 47 -6.18 -8.99 2.35
N ILE A 48 -6.35 -8.43 1.17
CA ILE A 48 -7.60 -8.36 0.43
C ILE A 48 -7.47 -9.32 -0.73
N VAL A 49 -8.31 -10.35 -0.75
CA VAL A 49 -8.31 -11.38 -1.79
C VAL A 49 -9.52 -11.26 -2.68
N ASN A 50 -9.35 -11.47 -3.99
CA ASN A 50 -10.46 -11.68 -4.90
C ASN A 50 -10.89 -13.16 -4.79
N ASP A 51 -12.08 -13.37 -4.22
CA ASP A 51 -12.68 -14.68 -4.02
C ASP A 51 -13.52 -15.15 -5.21
N SER A 52 -13.62 -14.34 -6.27
CA SER A 52 -14.50 -14.65 -7.38
C SER A 52 -13.86 -15.61 -8.39
N ASP A 53 -14.60 -16.68 -8.71
CA ASP A 53 -14.39 -17.52 -9.89
C ASP A 53 -15.09 -16.93 -11.15
N SER A 54 -15.62 -15.70 -11.05
CA SER A 54 -16.44 -15.04 -12.08
C SER A 54 -16.19 -13.53 -12.17
N ALA A 55 -16.85 -12.84 -13.11
CA ALA A 55 -16.68 -11.41 -13.33
C ALA A 55 -17.32 -10.51 -12.23
N GLU A 56 -18.03 -11.07 -11.25
CA GLU A 56 -18.56 -10.32 -10.11
C GLU A 56 -17.48 -10.16 -9.04
N PHE A 57 -17.09 -8.91 -8.72
CA PHE A 57 -15.99 -8.59 -7.80
C PHE A 57 -16.34 -8.92 -6.34
N HIS A 58 -16.21 -10.18 -5.96
CA HIS A 58 -16.30 -10.62 -4.57
C HIS A 58 -14.92 -10.61 -3.94
N HIS A 59 -14.70 -9.72 -2.97
CA HIS A 59 -13.47 -9.67 -2.20
C HIS A 59 -13.68 -10.16 -0.77
N SER A 60 -12.64 -10.74 -0.17
CA SER A 60 -12.58 -10.97 1.28
C SER A 60 -11.33 -10.35 1.89
N PHE A 61 -11.46 -9.89 3.13
CA PHE A 61 -10.35 -9.65 4.02
C PHE A 61 -9.84 -10.98 4.59
N ILE A 62 -8.52 -11.11 4.65
CA ILE A 62 -7.81 -12.11 5.43
C ILE A 62 -6.97 -11.36 6.46
N VAL A 63 -7.31 -11.52 7.73
CA VAL A 63 -6.63 -10.86 8.84
C VAL A 63 -5.75 -11.87 9.56
N PHE A 64 -4.46 -11.56 9.70
CA PHE A 64 -3.49 -12.34 10.47
C PHE A 64 -3.10 -11.56 11.71
N HIS A 65 -3.36 -12.11 12.90
CA HIS A 65 -2.98 -11.50 14.17
C HIS A 65 -2.46 -12.56 15.14
N GLY A 66 -1.17 -12.51 15.45
CA GLY A 66 -0.50 -13.58 16.20
C GLY A 66 -0.61 -14.93 15.48
N GLN A 67 -1.26 -15.90 16.13
CA GLN A 67 -1.53 -17.23 15.55
C GLN A 67 -2.95 -17.36 14.96
N SER A 68 -3.76 -16.31 15.05
CA SER A 68 -5.14 -16.32 14.56
C SER A 68 -5.23 -15.83 13.14
N THR A 69 -6.16 -16.41 12.38
CA THR A 69 -6.51 -15.99 11.03
C THR A 69 -8.02 -15.86 10.93
N PHE A 70 -8.49 -14.72 10.43
CA PHE A 70 -9.90 -14.43 10.22
C PHE A 70 -10.16 -14.14 8.75
N LYS A 71 -11.32 -14.55 8.25
CA LYS A 71 -11.80 -14.23 6.90
C LYS A 71 -13.17 -13.58 7.01
N ALA A 72 -13.36 -12.45 6.33
CA ALA A 72 -14.61 -11.71 6.29
C ALA A 72 -14.81 -11.07 4.91
N PRO A 73 -16.06 -10.89 4.43
CA PRO A 73 -16.31 -10.25 3.15
C PRO A 73 -15.90 -8.76 3.18
N VAL A 74 -15.49 -8.22 2.03
CA VAL A 74 -15.23 -6.78 1.86
C VAL A 74 -16.54 -6.09 1.46
N PRO A 75 -17.00 -5.05 2.19
CA PRO A 75 -18.25 -4.35 1.89
C PRO A 75 -18.08 -3.20 0.87
N THR A 76 -16.93 -3.13 0.18
CA THR A 76 -16.56 -2.08 -0.77
C THR A 76 -15.67 -2.65 -1.87
N VAL A 77 -15.49 -1.93 -2.99
CA VAL A 77 -14.44 -2.24 -3.99
C VAL A 77 -13.16 -1.54 -3.54
N PRO A 78 -12.19 -2.26 -2.93
CA PRO A 78 -11.08 -1.61 -2.25
C PRO A 78 -10.09 -1.03 -3.26
N HIS A 79 -9.49 0.12 -2.93
CA HIS A 79 -8.38 0.68 -3.70
C HIS A 79 -7.26 1.27 -2.84
N SER A 80 -7.41 1.30 -1.51
CA SER A 80 -6.36 1.73 -0.57
C SER A 80 -6.49 0.97 0.75
N LEU A 81 -5.35 0.66 1.39
CA LEU A 81 -5.23 -0.09 2.64
C LEU A 81 -4.08 0.50 3.47
N ALA A 82 -4.30 0.68 4.76
CA ALA A 82 -3.28 1.02 5.74
C ALA A 82 -3.49 0.21 7.03
N VAL A 83 -2.41 -0.30 7.63
CA VAL A 83 -2.49 -1.22 8.79
C VAL A 83 -1.67 -0.71 9.97
N SER A 84 -2.33 -0.47 11.12
CA SER A 84 -1.69 -0.22 12.43
C SER A 84 -1.45 -1.54 13.17
N GLU A 85 -0.98 -1.45 14.41
CA GLU A 85 -0.74 -2.60 15.28
C GLU A 85 -2.01 -3.36 15.68
N ASP A 86 -3.18 -2.72 15.62
CA ASP A 86 -4.44 -3.25 16.15
C ASP A 86 -5.65 -3.14 15.22
N ALA A 87 -5.53 -2.38 14.12
CA ALA A 87 -6.58 -2.17 13.15
C ALA A 87 -6.02 -1.90 11.75
N ALA A 88 -6.90 -1.91 10.77
CA ALA A 88 -6.63 -1.44 9.42
C ALA A 88 -7.77 -0.56 8.93
N LEU A 89 -7.43 0.43 8.12
CA LEU A 89 -8.37 1.24 7.37
C LEU A 89 -8.27 0.91 5.90
N VAL A 90 -9.43 0.84 5.26
CA VAL A 90 -9.57 0.56 3.84
C VAL A 90 -10.50 1.59 3.25
N VAL A 91 -10.07 2.19 2.14
CA VAL A 91 -10.92 3.05 1.31
C VAL A 91 -11.22 2.33 0.01
N GLY A 92 -12.49 2.37 -0.37
CA GLY A 92 -12.97 1.74 -1.59
C GLY A 92 -14.15 2.48 -2.20
N ASP A 93 -14.55 2.07 -3.40
CA ASP A 93 -15.79 2.51 -4.04
C ASP A 93 -16.99 1.74 -3.52
N SER A 94 -18.06 2.47 -3.21
CA SER A 94 -19.29 1.87 -2.72
C SER A 94 -19.98 1.00 -3.78
N TYR A 95 -20.40 -0.20 -3.40
CA TYR A 95 -21.14 -1.11 -4.30
C TYR A 95 -22.52 -0.57 -4.66
N GLU A 96 -23.18 0.14 -3.74
CA GLU A 96 -24.58 0.57 -3.85
C GLU A 96 -24.74 2.09 -4.08
N GLY A 97 -23.63 2.81 -4.23
CA GLY A 97 -23.60 4.28 -4.32
C GLY A 97 -23.77 4.87 -5.71
N GLU A 98 -23.91 6.19 -5.77
CA GLU A 98 -23.65 6.96 -6.98
C GLU A 98 -22.21 6.70 -7.46
N ARG A 99 -21.98 6.79 -8.77
CA ARG A 99 -20.65 6.63 -9.37
C ARG A 99 -19.67 7.54 -8.60
N HIS A 100 -18.60 6.96 -8.03
CA HIS A 100 -17.54 7.63 -7.24
C HIS A 100 -17.80 7.85 -5.75
N LYS A 101 -18.92 7.41 -5.15
CA LYS A 101 -19.06 7.48 -3.70
C LYS A 101 -18.05 6.54 -3.01
N LYS A 102 -17.21 7.11 -2.16
CA LYS A 102 -16.24 6.35 -1.35
C LYS A 102 -16.84 5.82 -0.06
N ASP A 103 -16.41 4.63 0.35
CA ASP A 103 -16.66 4.02 1.65
C ASP A 103 -15.35 3.91 2.44
N LEU A 104 -15.43 4.11 3.77
CA LEU A 104 -14.35 3.88 4.71
C LEU A 104 -14.67 2.64 5.55
N VAL A 105 -13.78 1.67 5.53
CA VAL A 105 -13.96 0.39 6.21
C VAL A 105 -12.88 0.19 7.25
N LEU A 106 -13.31 -0.14 8.46
CA LEU A 106 -12.49 -0.50 9.59
C LEU A 106 -12.43 -2.02 9.72
N VAL A 107 -11.20 -2.54 9.79
CA VAL A 107 -10.93 -3.95 10.07
C VAL A 107 -10.13 -4.04 11.37
N ARG A 108 -10.64 -4.75 12.38
CA ARG A 108 -9.94 -4.91 13.66
C ARG A 108 -9.15 -6.22 13.68
N LYS A 109 -8.17 -6.31 14.59
CA LYS A 109 -7.35 -7.51 14.82
C LYS A 109 -8.11 -8.79 15.21
N ASP A 110 -9.35 -8.66 15.67
CA ASP A 110 -10.24 -9.79 15.98
C ASP A 110 -11.04 -10.29 14.76
N GLY A 111 -10.80 -9.68 13.59
CA GLY A 111 -11.48 -10.01 12.34
C GLY A 111 -12.82 -9.30 12.16
N SER A 112 -13.25 -8.44 13.09
CA SER A 112 -14.44 -7.63 12.88
C SER A 112 -14.22 -6.60 11.76
N VAL A 113 -15.25 -6.44 10.92
CA VAL A 113 -15.26 -5.54 9.76
C VAL A 113 -16.48 -4.65 9.88
N THR A 114 -16.31 -3.35 9.75
CA THR A 114 -17.40 -2.38 9.88
C THR A 114 -17.15 -1.20 8.95
N THR A 115 -18.16 -0.80 8.17
CA THR A 115 -18.14 0.48 7.46
C THR A 115 -18.36 1.60 8.47
N ILE A 116 -17.49 2.59 8.47
CA ILE A 116 -17.50 3.72 9.39
C ILE A 116 -17.62 5.02 8.59
N ASP A 117 -18.04 6.10 9.25
CA ASP A 117 -18.13 7.40 8.61
C ASP A 117 -16.71 7.98 8.38
N PHE A 118 -16.56 8.68 7.27
CA PHE A 118 -15.38 9.52 7.06
C PHE A 118 -15.34 10.67 8.08
N PRO A 119 -14.15 11.22 8.37
CA PRO A 119 -14.00 12.39 9.23
C PRO A 119 -14.91 13.54 8.82
N HIS A 120 -15.40 14.30 9.80
CA HIS A 120 -16.25 15.45 9.52
C HIS A 120 -15.56 16.44 8.58
N GLY A 121 -16.23 16.75 7.47
CA GLY A 121 -15.73 17.64 6.42
C GLY A 121 -15.13 16.91 5.22
N TYR A 122 -15.01 15.57 5.27
CA TYR A 122 -14.54 14.79 4.14
C TYR A 122 -15.59 14.72 3.01
N ASP A 123 -15.19 15.02 1.78
CA ASP A 123 -15.98 14.89 0.56
C ASP A 123 -15.87 13.47 -0.01
N THR A 124 -16.92 12.68 0.19
CA THR A 124 -16.99 11.30 -0.31
C THR A 124 -17.14 11.18 -1.82
N SER A 125 -17.32 12.31 -2.53
CA SER A 125 -17.49 12.36 -3.99
C SER A 125 -16.22 12.76 -4.75
N ILE A 126 -15.10 12.92 -4.04
CA ILE A 126 -13.83 13.27 -4.67
C ILE A 126 -13.44 12.25 -5.75
N PRO A 127 -12.87 12.71 -6.88
CA PRO A 127 -12.32 11.80 -7.88
C PRO A 127 -11.09 11.07 -7.33
N ASP A 128 -10.78 9.93 -7.95
CA ASP A 128 -9.55 9.21 -7.65
C ASP A 128 -8.30 10.04 -7.96
N PHE A 129 -7.28 9.85 -7.15
CA PHE A 129 -5.94 10.40 -7.34
C PHE A 129 -4.88 9.30 -7.23
N LYS A 130 -3.66 9.59 -7.67
CA LYS A 130 -2.58 8.59 -7.87
C LYS A 130 -1.88 8.13 -6.58
N TYR A 131 -2.34 8.60 -5.43
CA TYR A 131 -1.73 8.34 -4.13
C TYR A 131 -2.71 7.54 -3.26
N PRO A 132 -2.24 6.79 -2.26
CA PRO A 132 -3.14 6.09 -1.34
C PRO A 132 -4.07 7.06 -0.61
N HIS A 133 -5.33 6.69 -0.47
CA HIS A 133 -6.33 7.48 0.25
C HIS A 133 -6.20 7.34 1.76
N VAL A 134 -5.57 6.26 2.23
CA VAL A 134 -5.25 6.05 3.63
C VAL A 134 -3.78 5.69 3.82
N ASN A 135 -3.17 6.23 4.87
CA ASN A 135 -1.81 5.91 5.29
C ASN A 135 -1.77 5.67 6.79
N TYR A 136 -0.82 4.86 7.24
CA TYR A 136 -0.50 4.72 8.67
C TYR A 136 0.72 5.59 9.00
N LEU A 137 0.55 6.53 9.93
CA LEU A 137 1.59 7.50 10.31
C LEU A 137 2.43 7.05 11.51
N GLY A 138 2.08 5.91 12.14
CA GLY A 138 2.73 5.44 13.36
C GLY A 138 1.97 5.81 14.63
N ASP A 139 2.29 5.14 15.72
CA ASP A 139 1.72 5.36 17.06
C ASP A 139 0.17 5.41 17.09
N GLY A 140 -0.49 4.55 16.32
CA GLY A 140 -1.96 4.47 16.21
C GLY A 140 -2.62 5.64 15.48
N LEU A 141 -1.84 6.49 14.80
CA LEU A 141 -2.34 7.59 13.98
C LEU A 141 -2.47 7.15 12.52
N PHE A 142 -3.67 7.32 11.97
CA PHE A 142 -3.93 7.15 10.55
C PHE A 142 -4.06 8.51 9.89
N GLU A 143 -3.90 8.51 8.58
CA GLU A 143 -4.27 9.62 7.72
C GLU A 143 -5.31 9.16 6.72
N ILE A 144 -6.31 10.01 6.51
CA ILE A 144 -7.26 9.90 5.40
C ILE A 144 -7.07 11.13 4.51
N LEU A 145 -6.84 10.90 3.21
CA LEU A 145 -6.50 11.93 2.23
C LEU A 145 -7.67 12.24 1.30
N GLU A 146 -7.92 13.53 1.13
CA GLU A 146 -8.61 14.07 -0.03
C GLU A 146 -7.60 14.66 -0.98
N GLY A 147 -7.75 14.43 -2.28
CA GLY A 147 -6.83 14.92 -3.28
C GLY A 147 -7.55 15.56 -4.46
N LYS A 148 -7.09 16.75 -4.86
CA LYS A 148 -7.48 17.37 -6.13
C LYS A 148 -6.26 17.54 -7.02
N THR A 149 -6.26 16.86 -8.16
CA THR A 149 -5.12 16.86 -9.10
C THR A 149 -5.26 17.93 -10.16
N GLU A 150 -4.23 18.78 -10.30
CA GLU A 150 -4.10 19.83 -11.30
C GLU A 150 -2.77 19.64 -12.05
N GLY A 151 -2.82 19.03 -13.24
CA GLY A 151 -1.61 18.69 -14.00
C GLY A 151 -0.79 17.58 -13.33
N GLU A 152 0.42 17.89 -12.90
CA GLU A 152 1.32 16.96 -12.20
C GLU A 152 1.26 17.11 -10.66
N VAL A 153 0.53 18.11 -10.16
CA VAL A 153 0.44 18.41 -8.73
C VAL A 153 -0.90 17.92 -8.20
N THR A 154 -0.88 17.23 -7.06
CA THR A 154 -2.09 16.90 -6.30
C THR A 154 -2.08 17.71 -5.00
N HIS A 155 -3.11 18.51 -4.80
CA HIS A 155 -3.33 19.26 -3.56
C HIS A 155 -4.16 18.41 -2.61
N PHE A 156 -3.67 18.26 -1.38
CA PHE A 156 -4.26 17.39 -0.38
C PHE A 156 -4.87 18.16 0.79
N THR A 157 -6.02 17.67 1.24
CA THR A 157 -6.49 17.83 2.62
C THR A 157 -6.19 16.53 3.35
N SER A 158 -5.44 16.60 4.44
CA SER A 158 -5.07 15.45 5.25
C SER A 158 -5.81 15.50 6.58
N PHE A 159 -6.56 14.44 6.85
CA PHE A 159 -7.25 14.22 8.12
C PHE A 159 -6.45 13.18 8.91
N GLU A 160 -5.69 13.64 9.89
CA GLU A 160 -4.98 12.77 10.83
C GLU A 160 -5.97 12.30 11.90
N VAL A 161 -6.20 11.00 12.00
CA VAL A 161 -7.26 10.41 12.83
C VAL A 161 -6.74 9.32 13.74
N ARG A 162 -7.40 9.17 14.89
CA ARG A 162 -7.28 8.01 15.77
C ARG A 162 -8.60 7.27 15.81
N LEU A 163 -8.54 5.95 15.85
CA LEU A 163 -9.72 5.11 15.95
C LEU A 163 -10.19 5.04 17.41
N SER A 164 -11.44 5.41 17.66
CA SER A 164 -12.06 5.24 18.98
C SER A 164 -12.47 3.79 19.23
N ASP A 165 -12.79 3.45 20.48
CA ASP A 165 -13.34 2.14 20.84
C ASP A 165 -14.74 1.91 20.24
N ASP A 166 -15.47 3.00 19.97
CA ASP A 166 -16.81 2.99 19.36
C ASP A 166 -16.78 2.89 17.82
N ASN A 167 -15.63 2.54 17.24
CA ASN A 167 -15.40 2.42 15.80
C ASN A 167 -15.58 3.74 15.02
N GLU A 168 -15.13 4.86 15.59
CA GLU A 168 -15.14 6.16 14.91
C GLU A 168 -13.73 6.62 14.54
N ALA A 169 -13.58 7.27 13.39
CA ALA A 169 -12.35 7.96 13.00
C ALA A 169 -12.36 9.37 13.59
N VAL A 170 -11.68 9.56 14.74
CA VAL A 170 -11.64 10.83 15.47
C VAL A 170 -10.49 11.69 14.97
N THR A 171 -10.80 12.79 14.29
CA THR A 171 -9.83 13.77 13.80
C THR A 171 -9.02 14.38 14.94
N GLN A 172 -7.70 14.26 14.85
CA GLN A 172 -6.73 14.89 15.71
C GLN A 172 -6.25 16.22 15.13
N GLN A 173 -5.97 16.22 13.82
CA GLN A 173 -5.43 17.36 13.10
C GLN A 173 -5.91 17.34 11.64
N ILE A 174 -6.06 18.53 11.07
CA ILE A 174 -6.27 18.71 9.63
C ILE A 174 -5.10 19.54 9.10
N SER A 175 -4.43 19.03 8.06
CA SER A 175 -3.33 19.71 7.39
C SER A 175 -3.54 19.76 5.88
N HIS A 176 -2.81 20.65 5.21
CA HIS A 176 -2.85 20.80 3.77
C HIS A 176 -1.42 20.80 3.22
N PHE A 177 -1.21 20.08 2.15
CA PHE A 177 0.07 20.00 1.45
C PHE A 177 -0.18 19.66 -0.03
N SER A 178 0.85 19.74 -0.86
CA SER A 178 0.78 19.19 -2.22
C SER A 178 1.95 18.26 -2.49
N MET A 179 1.75 17.34 -3.43
CA MET A 179 2.82 16.49 -3.93
C MET A 179 2.81 16.52 -5.44
N ALA A 180 4.00 16.50 -6.03
CA ALA A 180 4.16 16.45 -7.48
C ALA A 180 4.56 15.04 -7.93
N LEU A 181 3.91 14.56 -8.98
CA LEU A 181 4.24 13.30 -9.64
C LEU A 181 4.43 13.53 -11.13
N HIS A 182 5.68 13.44 -11.58
CA HIS A 182 6.04 13.60 -12.98
C HIS A 182 5.36 12.56 -13.85
N LYS A 183 4.99 12.90 -15.09
CA LYS A 183 4.30 11.97 -16.02
C LYS A 183 5.05 10.67 -16.33
N ASN A 184 6.38 10.66 -16.22
CA ASN A 184 7.23 9.52 -16.56
C ASN A 184 7.60 8.65 -15.34
N PHE A 185 6.78 8.65 -14.28
CA PHE A 185 6.98 7.75 -13.16
C PHE A 185 6.75 6.27 -13.58
N ALA A 186 7.51 5.37 -12.98
CA ALA A 186 7.37 3.93 -13.14
C ALA A 186 6.89 3.27 -11.83
N VAL A 187 7.30 3.80 -10.67
CA VAL A 187 6.91 3.27 -9.36
C VAL A 187 6.52 4.41 -8.43
N THR A 188 5.47 4.24 -7.64
CA THR A 188 5.10 5.09 -6.50
C THR A 188 4.86 4.25 -5.26
N ARG A 189 5.32 4.70 -4.08
CA ARG A 189 5.10 4.00 -2.80
C ARG A 189 4.93 4.99 -1.67
N SER A 190 3.94 4.75 -0.80
CA SER A 190 3.93 5.39 0.51
C SER A 190 5.14 4.92 1.31
N LEU A 191 5.81 5.88 1.95
CA LEU A 191 6.92 5.63 2.85
C LEU A 191 6.42 5.69 4.30
N PRO A 192 7.19 5.14 5.26
CA PRO A 192 6.90 5.33 6.67
C PRO A 192 6.71 6.82 6.99
N PHE A 193 5.79 7.13 7.91
CA PHE A 193 5.45 8.50 8.32
C PHE A 193 4.79 9.36 7.23
N GLY A 194 4.28 8.72 6.17
CA GLY A 194 3.34 9.34 5.24
C GLY A 194 3.98 10.15 4.10
N GLU A 195 5.29 10.13 3.94
CA GLU A 195 5.95 10.63 2.73
C GLU A 195 5.63 9.73 1.52
N ASN A 196 5.93 10.19 0.31
CA ASN A 196 5.75 9.38 -0.89
C ASN A 196 7.05 9.29 -1.69
N GLY A 197 7.52 8.07 -1.95
CA GLY A 197 8.65 7.80 -2.82
C GLY A 197 8.19 7.49 -4.23
N PHE A 198 8.87 8.02 -5.24
CA PHE A 198 8.66 7.59 -6.62
C PHE A 198 9.96 7.41 -7.40
N ILE A 199 9.93 6.52 -8.38
CA ILE A 199 11.04 6.24 -9.29
C ILE A 199 10.57 6.51 -10.71
N ASP A 200 11.32 7.30 -11.47
CA ASP A 200 11.02 7.53 -12.88
C ASP A 200 11.50 6.38 -13.78
N THR A 201 11.07 6.40 -15.04
CA THR A 201 11.47 5.39 -16.04
C THR A 201 12.97 5.35 -16.33
N ASN A 202 13.74 6.37 -15.93
CA ASN A 202 15.20 6.39 -16.05
C ASN A 202 15.91 5.83 -14.81
N GLY A 203 15.16 5.49 -13.75
CA GLY A 203 15.69 5.04 -12.48
C GLY A 203 16.07 6.17 -11.52
N THR A 204 15.65 7.40 -11.78
CA THR A 204 15.81 8.53 -10.87
C THR A 204 14.83 8.41 -9.72
N VAL A 205 15.32 8.53 -8.48
CA VAL A 205 14.54 8.31 -7.26
C VAL A 205 14.26 9.64 -6.58
N PHE A 206 13.02 9.81 -6.16
CA PHE A 206 12.54 11.02 -5.52
C PHE A 206 11.75 10.70 -4.25
N ILE A 207 11.75 11.65 -3.31
CA ILE A 207 10.84 11.67 -2.16
C ILE A 207 10.03 12.97 -2.19
N ASN A 208 8.71 12.84 -2.15
CA ASN A 208 7.79 13.91 -1.83
C ASN A 208 7.67 13.99 -0.30
N HIS A 209 8.29 15.00 0.29
CA HIS A 209 8.00 15.38 1.68
C HIS A 209 6.74 16.22 1.72
N ARG A 210 6.07 16.22 2.87
CA ARG A 210 4.82 16.95 3.09
C ARG A 210 5.03 18.45 3.30
N ASP A 211 6.22 18.80 3.78
CA ASP A 211 6.62 20.15 4.17
C ASP A 211 7.56 20.80 3.13
N SER A 212 7.85 20.12 2.03
CA SER A 212 8.73 20.62 0.98
C SER A 212 8.17 20.39 -0.41
N GLU A 213 8.20 21.44 -1.24
CA GLU A 213 8.01 21.36 -2.68
C GLU A 213 9.17 22.08 -3.36
N PRO A 214 9.75 21.54 -4.46
CA PRO A 214 9.38 20.33 -5.21
C PRO A 214 9.90 19.01 -4.57
N PRO A 215 9.52 17.82 -5.10
CA PRO A 215 10.10 16.55 -4.66
C PRO A 215 11.62 16.55 -4.61
N GLU A 216 12.18 15.98 -3.54
CA GLU A 216 13.62 15.84 -3.35
C GLU A 216 14.17 14.76 -4.28
N LEU A 217 15.20 15.09 -5.05
CA LEU A 217 16.02 14.11 -5.77
C LEU A 217 16.99 13.44 -4.81
N THR A 218 16.77 12.16 -4.50
CA THR A 218 17.59 11.42 -3.53
C THR A 218 18.69 10.59 -4.16
N GLY A 219 18.56 10.25 -5.45
CA GLY A 219 19.62 9.57 -6.20
C GLY A 219 19.11 8.80 -7.41
N THR A 220 19.86 7.78 -7.82
CA THR A 220 19.59 6.99 -9.03
C THR A 220 19.84 5.49 -8.86
N ILE A 221 19.12 4.70 -9.65
CA ILE A 221 19.27 3.25 -9.75
C ILE A 221 19.78 2.93 -11.17
N PRO A 222 21.05 2.53 -11.33
CA PRO A 222 21.58 2.17 -12.64
C PRO A 222 20.79 1.01 -13.25
N ARG A 223 20.44 1.15 -14.54
CA ARG A 223 19.68 0.13 -15.31
C ARG A 223 18.41 -0.28 -14.57
N PHE A 224 17.62 0.70 -14.17
CA PHE A 224 16.32 0.47 -13.57
C PHE A 224 15.35 -0.10 -14.60
N GLN A 225 14.49 -0.98 -14.12
CA GLN A 225 13.45 -1.69 -14.86
C GLN A 225 12.34 -1.93 -13.84
N GLU A 226 11.12 -1.47 -14.15
CA GLU A 226 9.98 -1.53 -13.24
C GLU A 226 9.69 -2.96 -12.79
N GLU A 227 9.83 -3.92 -13.71
CA GLU A 227 9.59 -5.35 -13.48
C GLU A 227 10.56 -6.01 -12.48
N ASN A 228 11.59 -5.28 -12.06
CA ASN A 228 12.57 -5.71 -11.07
C ASN A 228 12.39 -5.01 -9.72
N PHE A 229 11.48 -4.05 -9.61
CA PHE A 229 11.15 -3.42 -8.34
C PHE A 229 10.44 -4.43 -7.42
N ILE A 230 10.89 -4.51 -6.17
CA ILE A 230 10.25 -5.31 -5.13
C ILE A 230 9.92 -4.38 -3.96
N PRO A 231 8.65 -4.20 -3.59
CA PRO A 231 8.30 -3.41 -2.42
C PRO A 231 8.86 -4.05 -1.14
N VAL A 232 9.34 -3.21 -0.23
CA VAL A 232 9.70 -3.63 1.13
C VAL A 232 8.63 -3.09 2.07
N ASN A 233 7.80 -3.98 2.58
CA ASN A 233 6.71 -3.65 3.49
C ASN A 233 7.13 -3.90 4.95
N PHE A 234 6.32 -3.45 5.90
CA PHE A 234 6.49 -3.71 7.34
C PHE A 234 7.88 -3.31 7.84
N SER A 235 8.32 -2.10 7.51
CA SER A 235 9.64 -1.57 7.87
C SER A 235 9.49 -0.16 8.42
N THR A 236 10.14 0.13 9.54
CA THR A 236 10.26 1.49 10.08
C THR A 236 11.25 2.35 9.28
N GLN A 237 12.01 1.73 8.38
CA GLN A 237 12.90 2.39 7.43
C GLN A 237 12.25 2.42 6.05
N ALA A 238 12.37 3.56 5.35
CA ALA A 238 11.99 3.68 3.95
C ALA A 238 12.95 2.86 3.07
N LEU A 239 12.58 1.61 2.79
CA LEU A 239 13.37 0.67 2.01
C LEU A 239 12.64 0.25 0.73
N PHE A 240 13.40 -0.25 -0.23
CA PHE A 240 12.89 -0.96 -1.39
C PHE A 240 13.90 -1.99 -1.90
N GLY A 241 13.41 -3.01 -2.58
CA GLY A 241 14.21 -4.04 -3.20
C GLY A 241 14.35 -3.81 -4.71
N ILE A 242 15.52 -4.13 -5.24
CA ILE A 242 15.73 -4.26 -6.69
C ILE A 242 16.25 -5.65 -6.98
N ARG A 243 15.47 -6.42 -7.73
CA ARG A 243 15.89 -7.71 -8.26
C ARG A 243 16.97 -7.50 -9.31
N ARG A 244 18.12 -8.10 -9.06
CA ARG A 244 19.14 -8.37 -10.06
C ARG A 244 19.13 -9.89 -10.30
N LYS A 245 19.87 -10.32 -11.32
CA LYS A 245 19.91 -11.71 -11.82
C LYS A 245 19.70 -12.78 -10.72
N ASP A 246 20.68 -12.95 -9.84
CA ASP A 246 20.67 -14.00 -8.79
C ASP A 246 20.59 -13.41 -7.37
N ILE A 247 20.33 -12.11 -7.24
CA ILE A 247 20.30 -11.40 -5.95
C ILE A 247 19.20 -10.35 -5.91
N ILE A 248 18.67 -10.07 -4.71
CA ILE A 248 17.87 -8.88 -4.45
C ILE A 248 18.70 -7.92 -3.62
N GLU A 249 18.81 -6.68 -4.10
CA GLU A 249 19.49 -5.60 -3.41
C GLU A 249 18.48 -4.76 -2.63
N ILE A 250 18.62 -4.70 -1.31
CA ILE A 250 17.79 -3.84 -0.46
C ILE A 250 18.46 -2.47 -0.34
N ARG A 251 17.75 -1.44 -0.75
CA ARG A 251 18.21 -0.04 -0.86
C ARG A 251 17.30 0.85 -0.02
N ARG A 252 17.75 2.08 0.24
CA ARG A 252 16.96 3.09 0.96
C ARG A 252 16.44 4.14 -0.02
N TRP A 253 15.24 4.66 0.21
CA TRP A 253 14.68 5.74 -0.60
C TRP A 253 15.51 7.03 -0.53
N ASP A 254 16.10 7.33 0.63
CA ASP A 254 16.92 8.54 0.87
C ASP A 254 18.40 8.37 0.43
N ALA A 255 18.80 7.17 0.02
CA ALA A 255 20.16 6.88 -0.44
C ALA A 255 20.14 5.65 -1.38
N PRO A 256 19.51 5.75 -2.56
CA PRO A 256 19.22 4.60 -3.41
C PRO A 256 20.47 3.90 -3.94
N GLU A 257 21.62 4.56 -4.01
CA GLU A 257 22.91 3.97 -4.39
C GLU A 257 23.46 3.03 -3.30
N LYS A 258 23.08 3.23 -2.03
CA LYS A 258 23.58 2.47 -0.89
C LYS A 258 22.79 1.18 -0.69
N ILE A 259 23.46 0.06 -0.94
CA ILE A 259 22.91 -1.27 -0.66
C ILE A 259 23.04 -1.57 0.85
N THR A 260 21.92 -1.76 1.52
CA THR A 260 21.84 -2.07 2.95
C THR A 260 21.91 -3.58 3.23
N ALA A 261 21.37 -4.39 2.33
CA ALA A 261 21.42 -5.84 2.40
C ALA A 261 21.38 -6.46 1.00
N ARG A 262 21.85 -7.70 0.90
CA ARG A 262 21.73 -8.54 -0.30
C ARG A 262 21.12 -9.87 0.11
N LEU A 263 20.09 -10.28 -0.62
CA LEU A 263 19.45 -11.58 -0.45
C LEU A 263 19.75 -12.41 -1.69
N ASN A 264 20.14 -13.67 -1.51
CA ASN A 264 20.27 -14.57 -2.65
C ASN A 264 18.87 -14.88 -3.18
N TYR A 265 18.70 -14.81 -4.49
CA TYR A 265 17.45 -15.13 -5.17
C TYR A 265 17.72 -16.27 -6.15
N GLU A 266 17.10 -17.42 -5.88
CA GLU A 266 17.15 -18.59 -6.76
C GLU A 266 15.77 -18.75 -7.41
N GLN A 267 15.66 -18.31 -8.66
CA GLN A 267 14.41 -18.39 -9.43
C GLN A 267 13.83 -19.83 -9.49
N ASN A 268 14.71 -20.84 -9.43
CA ASN A 268 14.34 -22.26 -9.50
C ASN A 268 14.03 -22.89 -8.13
N ALA A 269 14.12 -22.14 -7.02
CA ALA A 269 13.78 -22.67 -5.69
C ALA A 269 12.28 -22.99 -5.57
N CYS A 270 11.46 -22.34 -6.39
CA CYS A 270 10.08 -22.70 -6.63
C CYS A 270 9.94 -23.48 -7.93
N SER A 271 9.08 -24.50 -7.93
CA SER A 271 8.78 -25.35 -9.09
C SER A 271 7.79 -24.72 -10.09
N ASP A 272 7.52 -23.42 -9.99
CA ASP A 272 6.51 -22.70 -10.77
C ASP A 272 7.15 -21.49 -11.47
N GLU A 273 6.90 -21.33 -12.78
CA GLU A 273 7.35 -20.17 -13.56
C GLU A 273 6.73 -18.84 -13.05
N ALA A 274 5.59 -18.91 -12.37
CA ALA A 274 4.93 -17.79 -11.71
C ALA A 274 5.50 -17.48 -10.31
N CYS A 275 6.49 -18.23 -9.83
CA CYS A 275 7.11 -17.91 -8.54
C CYS A 275 8.10 -16.74 -8.68
N GLY A 276 7.83 -15.70 -7.91
CA GLY A 276 8.74 -14.61 -7.63
C GLY A 276 8.43 -13.99 -6.26
N ILE A 277 9.21 -12.97 -5.90
CA ILE A 277 9.07 -12.27 -4.63
C ILE A 277 8.26 -11.00 -4.86
N SER A 278 7.00 -11.02 -4.41
CA SER A 278 6.05 -9.91 -4.52
C SER A 278 6.33 -8.78 -3.53
N SER A 279 6.88 -9.09 -2.35
CA SER A 279 7.44 -8.13 -1.38
C SER A 279 8.43 -8.77 -0.43
N ILE A 280 9.11 -7.91 0.32
CA ILE A 280 9.95 -8.29 1.46
C ILE A 280 9.42 -7.59 2.69
N SER A 281 9.23 -8.34 3.77
CA SER A 281 8.88 -7.80 5.08
C SER A 281 10.13 -7.67 5.94
N ARG A 282 10.32 -6.54 6.64
CA ARG A 282 11.45 -6.37 7.57
C ARG A 282 10.98 -6.05 8.99
N THR A 283 10.63 -7.10 9.73
CA THR A 283 10.32 -6.99 11.17
C THR A 283 11.59 -6.66 11.96
N SER A 284 11.51 -5.70 12.88
CA SER A 284 12.56 -5.36 13.83
C SER A 284 12.81 -6.43 14.89
#